data_AF-A0A1G7TAC8-F1
#
_entry.id   AF-A0A1G7TAC8-F1
#
_cell.length_a   1.000
_cell.length_b   1.000
_cell.length_c   1.000
_cell.angle_alpha   90.00
_cell.angle_beta   90.00
_cell.angle_gamma   90.00
#
_symmetry.space_group_name_H-M   'P 1'
#
loop_
_entity.id
_entity.type
_entity.pdbx_description
1 polymer ?
#
loop_
_entity_poly.entity_id
_entity_poly.type
_entity_poly.pdbx_seq_one_letter_code
_entity_poly.pdbx_strand_id
1 'polypeptide(L)'
;MPDNNRDPVPYLVEAEIAARKAFDARLAEEPGLTDLCRRRIARYLQDPIWRGMAEIALNGVTSYEHGLMLRGAGLVRPAKFAKCHSVLSDQYIACVECTDRGLEYLQDALSFGPDEDPARDAIIRAIMSYLVIDRGNGIVATRSLLDVAVAIEDRDLLRRVMSLANGNPAIDHETLDRVLTGASEQDRMEMADFYGNDDDDRRGAAIIDLSARDDLSGGV
;
A
#
# COMPACT_ATOMS: atom_id res chain seq x y z
N MET A 1 -19.63 -17.10 -25.54
CA MET A 1 -19.66 -16.92 -24.08
C MET A 1 -18.24 -17.19 -23.61
N PRO A 2 -17.48 -16.21 -23.11
CA PRO A 2 -16.18 -16.51 -22.55
C PRO A 2 -16.37 -17.23 -21.22
N ASP A 3 -15.57 -18.27 -21.05
CA ASP A 3 -15.53 -19.22 -19.95
C ASP A 3 -15.08 -18.51 -18.67
N ASN A 4 -16.04 -18.12 -17.83
CA ASN A 4 -15.81 -17.33 -16.62
C ASN A 4 -15.48 -18.20 -15.41
N ASN A 5 -14.83 -19.34 -15.65
CA ASN A 5 -14.60 -20.39 -14.66
C ASN A 5 -13.11 -20.56 -14.33
N ARG A 6 -12.36 -19.44 -14.25
CA ARG A 6 -11.13 -19.45 -13.47
C ARG A 6 -11.56 -19.40 -12.01
N ASP A 7 -11.37 -20.50 -11.29
CA ASP A 7 -11.60 -20.54 -9.85
C ASP A 7 -10.93 -19.32 -9.20
N PRO A 8 -11.62 -18.58 -8.30
CA PRO A 8 -11.09 -17.35 -7.76
C PRO A 8 -9.94 -17.57 -6.75
N VAL A 9 -9.71 -18.81 -6.34
CA VAL A 9 -8.76 -19.14 -5.26
C VAL A 9 -7.30 -19.21 -5.76
N PRO A 10 -6.97 -19.85 -6.89
CA PRO A 10 -5.60 -19.90 -7.40
C PRO A 10 -5.00 -18.52 -7.69
N TYR A 11 -5.76 -17.59 -8.27
CA TYR A 11 -5.23 -16.27 -8.62
C TYR A 11 -4.87 -15.44 -7.39
N LEU A 12 -5.67 -15.52 -6.31
CA LEU A 12 -5.38 -14.83 -5.05
C LEU A 12 -4.14 -15.39 -4.36
N VAL A 13 -3.97 -16.72 -4.41
CA VAL A 13 -2.79 -17.39 -3.85
C VAL A 13 -1.53 -17.03 -4.64
N GLU A 14 -1.60 -16.98 -5.96
CA GLU A 14 -0.47 -16.57 -6.82
C GLU A 14 -0.09 -15.10 -6.60
N ALA A 15 -1.07 -14.21 -6.51
CA ALA A 15 -0.86 -12.79 -6.21
C ALA A 15 -0.20 -12.62 -4.82
N GLU A 16 -0.61 -13.41 -3.82
CA GLU A 16 0.00 -13.40 -2.49
C GLU A 16 1.46 -13.89 -2.51
N ILE A 17 1.73 -15.01 -3.20
CA ILE A 17 3.09 -15.53 -3.38
C ILE A 17 3.96 -14.47 -4.08
N ALA A 18 3.43 -13.82 -5.11
CA ALA A 18 4.09 -12.76 -5.86
C ALA A 18 4.39 -11.54 -4.98
N ALA A 19 3.43 -11.10 -4.17
CA ALA A 19 3.59 -9.97 -3.26
C ALA A 19 4.58 -10.28 -2.13
N ARG A 20 4.60 -11.54 -1.66
CA ARG A 20 5.58 -11.99 -0.69
C ARG A 20 6.99 -12.01 -1.27
N LYS A 21 7.18 -12.56 -2.48
CA LYS A 21 8.47 -12.55 -3.17
C LYS A 21 9.00 -11.14 -3.42
N ALA A 22 8.12 -10.22 -3.83
CA ALA A 22 8.51 -8.82 -4.05
C ALA A 22 8.97 -8.16 -2.74
N PHE A 23 8.26 -8.41 -1.64
CA PHE A 23 8.66 -7.92 -0.32
C PHE A 23 9.98 -8.55 0.16
N ASP A 24 10.12 -9.87 0.04
CA ASP A 24 11.34 -10.59 0.45
C ASP A 24 12.55 -10.13 -0.37
N ALA A 25 12.37 -9.73 -1.63
CA ALA A 25 13.42 -9.13 -2.46
C ALA A 25 13.88 -7.78 -1.90
N ARG A 26 12.95 -6.91 -1.49
CA ARG A 26 13.30 -5.64 -0.82
C ARG A 26 14.05 -5.87 0.48
N LEU A 27 13.60 -6.84 1.27
CA LEU A 27 14.28 -7.20 2.50
C LEU A 27 15.68 -7.80 2.25
N ALA A 28 15.91 -8.47 1.12
CA ALA A 28 17.22 -9.01 0.78
C ALA A 28 18.24 -7.93 0.41
N GLU A 29 17.79 -6.76 -0.03
CA GLU A 29 18.64 -5.59 -0.35
C GLU A 29 19.14 -4.88 0.93
N GLU A 30 18.55 -5.17 2.09
CA GLU A 30 18.90 -4.52 3.35
C GLU A 30 20.25 -5.03 3.93
N PRO A 31 21.21 -4.13 4.22
CA PRO A 31 22.54 -4.51 4.68
C PRO A 31 22.52 -5.06 6.12
N GLY A 32 23.41 -6.01 6.41
CA GLY A 32 23.64 -6.49 7.80
C GLY A 32 22.61 -7.49 8.33
N LEU A 33 21.76 -8.07 7.48
CA LEU A 33 20.72 -9.03 7.88
C LEU A 33 21.30 -10.40 8.27
N THR A 34 21.41 -10.62 9.58
CA THR A 34 21.78 -11.94 10.14
C THR A 34 20.63 -12.94 10.06
N ASP A 35 20.94 -14.24 10.16
CA ASP A 35 19.91 -15.31 10.20
C ASP A 35 18.94 -15.17 11.37
N LEU A 36 19.42 -14.62 12.50
CA LEU A 36 18.56 -14.33 13.66
C LEU A 36 17.55 -13.22 13.31
N CYS A 37 17.99 -12.17 12.62
CA CYS A 37 17.11 -11.10 12.16
C CYS A 37 16.06 -11.64 11.18
N ARG A 38 16.45 -12.50 10.23
CA ARG A 38 15.52 -13.15 9.29
C ARG A 38 14.43 -13.96 10.02
N ARG A 39 14.80 -14.70 11.07
CA ARG A 39 13.82 -15.45 11.89
C ARG A 39 12.88 -14.54 12.67
N ARG A 40 13.35 -13.39 13.17
CA ARG A 40 12.50 -12.39 13.85
C ARG A 40 11.54 -11.72 12.88
N ILE A 41 12.00 -11.34 11.70
CA ILE A 41 11.16 -10.80 10.62
C ILE A 41 10.08 -11.80 10.20
N ALA A 42 10.44 -13.08 10.07
CA ALA A 42 9.44 -14.11 9.80
C ALA A 42 8.31 -14.16 10.84
N ARG A 43 8.57 -13.80 12.12
CA ARG A 43 7.54 -13.72 13.16
C ARG A 43 6.64 -12.50 12.99
N TYR A 44 7.18 -11.32 12.67
CA TYR A 44 6.35 -10.15 12.36
C TYR A 44 5.42 -10.43 11.18
N LEU A 45 5.92 -11.15 10.19
CA LEU A 45 5.18 -11.52 8.99
C LEU A 45 4.26 -12.75 9.17
N GLN A 46 4.19 -13.34 10.36
CA GLN A 46 3.17 -14.36 10.68
C GLN A 46 1.81 -13.73 10.93
N ASP A 47 1.77 -12.46 11.34
CA ASP A 47 0.53 -11.72 11.48
C ASP A 47 0.15 -11.11 10.11
N PRO A 48 -0.94 -11.59 9.47
CA PRO A 48 -1.38 -11.09 8.18
C PRO A 48 -1.89 -9.63 8.23
N ILE A 49 -2.22 -9.12 9.42
CA ILE A 49 -2.71 -7.75 9.64
C ILE A 49 -1.54 -6.78 9.75
N TRP A 50 -0.44 -7.22 10.39
CA TRP A 50 0.69 -6.37 10.76
C TRP A 50 1.24 -5.60 9.56
N ARG A 51 1.50 -6.29 8.44
CA ARG A 51 2.06 -5.66 7.24
C ARG A 51 1.14 -4.58 6.68
N GLY A 52 -0.15 -4.86 6.56
CA GLY A 52 -1.11 -3.89 6.05
C GLY A 52 -1.21 -2.65 6.93
N MET A 53 -1.18 -2.83 8.26
CA MET A 53 -1.15 -1.72 9.21
C MET A 53 0.15 -0.91 9.10
N ALA A 54 1.30 -1.58 9.03
CA ALA A 54 2.60 -0.92 8.88
C ALA A 54 2.68 -0.12 7.57
N GLU A 55 2.18 -0.67 6.46
CA GLU A 55 2.09 0.04 5.17
C GLU A 55 1.16 1.27 5.25
N ILE A 56 0.00 1.18 5.94
CA ILE A 56 -0.87 2.34 6.16
C ILE A 56 -0.19 3.41 7.01
N ALA A 57 0.54 3.01 8.06
CA ALA A 57 1.19 3.95 8.96
C ALA A 57 2.39 4.65 8.32
N LEU A 58 3.28 3.88 7.66
CA LEU A 58 4.52 4.38 7.09
C LEU A 58 4.30 5.00 5.71
N ASN A 59 3.44 4.37 4.88
CA ASN A 59 3.25 4.79 3.50
C ASN A 59 1.93 5.51 3.22
N GLY A 60 0.94 5.42 4.11
CA GLY A 60 -0.39 5.96 3.87
C GLY A 60 -1.23 5.11 2.90
N VAL A 61 -0.77 3.92 2.52
CA VAL A 61 -1.43 3.07 1.52
C VAL A 61 -1.09 1.61 1.72
N THR A 62 -2.05 0.73 1.44
CA THR A 62 -1.83 -0.72 1.33
C THR A 62 -2.70 -1.30 0.22
N SER A 63 -2.46 -2.56 -0.16
CA SER A 63 -3.31 -3.31 -1.09
C SER A 63 -4.77 -3.38 -0.62
N TYR A 64 -5.71 -3.48 -1.55
CA TYR A 64 -7.14 -3.56 -1.24
C TYR A 64 -7.49 -4.76 -0.34
N GLU A 65 -6.85 -5.91 -0.54
CA GLU A 65 -7.09 -7.12 0.26
C GLU A 65 -6.65 -6.95 1.71
N HIS A 66 -5.47 -6.34 1.95
CA HIS A 66 -5.11 -5.96 3.31
C HIS A 66 -6.14 -4.96 3.86
N GLY A 67 -6.54 -3.95 3.10
CA GLY A 67 -7.59 -3.03 3.49
C GLY A 67 -8.88 -3.72 3.97
N LEU A 68 -9.32 -4.78 3.28
CA LEU A 68 -10.46 -5.59 3.68
C LEU A 68 -10.19 -6.36 4.99
N MET A 69 -9.01 -6.96 5.15
CA MET A 69 -8.61 -7.64 6.39
C MET A 69 -8.58 -6.67 7.58
N LEU A 70 -7.98 -5.49 7.40
CA LEU A 70 -7.91 -4.43 8.41
C LEU A 70 -9.30 -3.93 8.80
N ARG A 71 -10.20 -3.76 7.82
CA ARG A 71 -11.60 -3.38 8.06
C ARG A 71 -12.33 -4.48 8.83
N GLY A 72 -12.16 -5.74 8.45
CA GLY A 72 -12.75 -6.90 9.12
C GLY A 72 -12.27 -7.04 10.57
N ALA A 73 -11.01 -6.69 10.84
CA ALA A 73 -10.43 -6.62 12.18
C ALA A 73 -10.87 -5.39 12.98
N GLY A 74 -11.60 -4.45 12.36
CA GLY A 74 -12.04 -3.21 12.98
C GLY A 74 -10.92 -2.22 13.26
N LEU A 75 -9.80 -2.29 12.52
CA LEU A 75 -8.63 -1.42 12.70
C LEU A 75 -8.73 -0.18 11.82
N VAL A 76 -9.32 -0.29 10.64
CA VAL A 76 -9.59 0.84 9.73
C VAL A 76 -11.07 0.94 9.41
N ARG A 77 -11.50 2.15 9.05
CA ARG A 77 -12.86 2.43 8.59
C ARG A 77 -12.85 3.15 7.23
N PRO A 78 -13.85 2.90 6.36
CA PRO A 78 -14.04 3.72 5.16
C PRO A 78 -14.37 5.16 5.56
N ALA A 79 -13.72 6.11 4.90
CA ALA A 79 -13.97 7.53 5.03
C ALA A 79 -14.09 8.17 3.64
N LYS A 80 -14.50 9.43 3.60
CA LYS A 80 -14.57 10.23 2.37
C LYS A 80 -14.18 11.66 2.71
N PHE A 81 -13.49 12.31 1.79
CA PHE A 81 -13.18 13.73 1.91
C PHE A 81 -13.46 14.45 0.59
N ALA A 82 -13.85 15.71 0.69
CA ALA A 82 -13.96 16.62 -0.44
C ALA A 82 -12.70 17.48 -0.51
N LYS A 83 -12.23 17.78 -1.72
CA LYS A 83 -11.04 18.61 -1.91
C LYS A 83 -11.44 19.95 -2.50
N CYS A 84 -11.28 21.05 -1.77
CA CYS A 84 -11.82 22.36 -2.19
C CYS A 84 -11.00 23.09 -3.27
N HIS A 85 -9.80 22.61 -3.62
CA HIS A 85 -8.89 23.31 -4.54
C HIS A 85 -8.11 22.35 -5.44
N SER A 86 -8.81 21.46 -6.12
CA SER A 86 -8.23 20.64 -7.19
C SER A 86 -9.15 20.59 -8.38
N VAL A 87 -8.64 20.03 -9.47
CA VAL A 87 -9.44 19.66 -10.65
C VAL A 87 -10.55 18.63 -10.34
N LEU A 88 -10.60 18.09 -9.12
CA LEU A 88 -11.64 17.21 -8.58
C LEU A 88 -12.53 17.93 -7.55
N SER A 89 -12.70 19.25 -7.67
CA SER A 89 -13.22 20.14 -6.60
C SER A 89 -14.62 19.81 -6.07
N ASP A 90 -15.40 19.05 -6.83
CA ASP A 90 -16.78 18.66 -6.49
C ASP A 90 -16.93 17.16 -6.18
N GLN A 91 -15.82 16.42 -6.04
CA GLN A 91 -15.85 14.98 -5.81
C GLN A 91 -15.47 14.60 -4.38
N TYR A 92 -16.24 13.67 -3.82
CA TYR A 92 -15.85 12.97 -2.61
C TYR A 92 -14.96 11.79 -2.98
N ILE A 93 -13.70 11.85 -2.57
CA ILE A 93 -12.73 10.78 -2.78
C ILE A 93 -12.85 9.81 -1.61
N ALA A 94 -13.05 8.52 -1.91
CA ALA A 94 -13.05 7.49 -0.89
C ALA A 94 -11.63 7.25 -0.37
N CYS A 95 -11.49 7.16 0.94
CA CYS A 95 -10.23 6.91 1.62
C CYS A 95 -10.44 6.00 2.83
N VAL A 96 -9.36 5.73 3.56
CA VAL A 96 -9.40 4.98 4.82
C VAL A 96 -8.86 5.82 5.97
N GLU A 97 -9.41 5.60 7.16
CA GLU A 97 -8.92 6.16 8.41
C GLU A 97 -8.68 5.03 9.41
N CYS A 98 -7.60 5.14 10.18
CA CYS A 98 -7.41 4.28 11.35
C CYS A 98 -8.48 4.60 12.39
N THR A 99 -9.05 3.55 12.98
CA THR A 99 -9.88 3.66 14.18
C THR A 99 -8.99 3.83 15.40
N ASP A 100 -9.56 4.20 16.56
CA ASP A 100 -8.82 4.26 17.82
C ASP A 100 -8.12 2.91 18.12
N ARG A 101 -8.82 1.80 17.90
CA ARG A 101 -8.25 0.45 18.02
C ARG A 101 -7.11 0.20 17.03
N GLY A 102 -7.23 0.73 15.80
CA GLY A 102 -6.17 0.65 14.80
C GLY A 102 -4.92 1.43 15.21
N LEU A 103 -5.11 2.61 15.82
CA LEU A 103 -4.03 3.42 16.36
C LEU A 103 -3.39 2.76 17.58
N GLU A 104 -4.17 2.17 18.48
CA GLU A 104 -3.66 1.35 19.59
C GLU A 104 -2.89 0.14 19.09
N TYR A 105 -3.41 -0.58 18.08
CA TYR A 105 -2.69 -1.70 17.47
C TYR A 105 -1.39 -1.24 16.83
N LEU A 106 -1.37 -0.12 16.10
CA LEU A 106 -0.15 0.46 15.56
C LEU A 106 0.81 0.83 16.67
N GLN A 107 0.31 1.42 17.74
CA GLN A 107 1.09 1.69 18.90
C GLN A 107 1.66 0.39 19.43
N ASP A 108 0.94 -0.69 19.66
CA ASP A 108 1.56 -1.93 20.19
C ASP A 108 2.47 -2.65 19.18
N ALA A 109 2.10 -2.65 17.90
CA ALA A 109 2.78 -3.35 16.82
C ALA A 109 4.05 -2.63 16.34
N LEU A 110 4.09 -1.31 16.51
CA LEU A 110 5.23 -0.45 16.21
C LEU A 110 5.91 0.08 17.49
N SER A 111 5.30 0.03 18.69
CA SER A 111 5.90 0.60 19.91
C SER A 111 7.14 -0.17 20.29
N PHE A 112 8.15 0.64 20.51
CA PHE A 112 9.53 0.25 20.57
C PHE A 112 9.92 0.01 22.03
N GLY A 113 10.40 -1.19 22.35
CA GLY A 113 11.22 -1.39 23.54
C GLY A 113 12.58 -0.70 23.39
N PRO A 114 13.30 -0.41 24.49
CA PRO A 114 14.56 0.35 24.49
C PRO A 114 15.75 -0.35 23.81
N ASP A 115 15.58 -1.58 23.33
CA ASP A 115 16.59 -2.29 22.56
C ASP A 115 16.34 -2.10 21.06
N GLU A 116 17.29 -1.44 20.37
CA GLU A 116 17.37 -1.40 18.91
C GLU A 116 17.31 -2.84 18.37
N ASP A 117 16.24 -3.19 17.65
CA ASP A 117 16.10 -4.50 17.00
C ASP A 117 16.49 -4.32 15.53
N PRO A 118 17.69 -4.76 15.09
CA PRO A 118 18.11 -4.59 13.70
C PRO A 118 17.17 -5.25 12.68
N ALA A 119 16.42 -6.26 13.12
CA ALA A 119 15.41 -6.93 12.32
C ALA A 119 14.20 -6.03 12.04
N ARG A 120 13.85 -5.18 13.01
CA ARG A 120 12.78 -4.19 12.92
C ARG A 120 13.19 -3.04 12.01
N ASP A 121 14.39 -2.49 12.18
CA ASP A 121 14.80 -1.36 11.35
C ASP A 121 14.96 -1.80 9.88
N ALA A 122 15.39 -3.05 9.63
CA ALA A 122 15.41 -3.63 8.30
C ALA A 122 13.99 -3.80 7.70
N ILE A 123 12.99 -4.21 8.49
CA ILE A 123 11.62 -4.36 7.97
C ILE A 123 10.97 -3.01 7.67
N ILE A 124 11.21 -2.00 8.51
CA ILE A 124 10.73 -0.63 8.30
C ILE A 124 11.35 -0.05 7.03
N ARG A 125 12.68 -0.13 6.87
CA ARG A 125 13.36 0.33 5.65
C ARG A 125 12.88 -0.40 4.39
N ALA A 126 12.63 -1.71 4.49
CA ALA A 126 12.07 -2.48 3.38
C ALA A 126 10.63 -2.02 3.01
N ILE A 127 9.80 -1.64 3.97
CA ILE A 127 8.46 -1.07 3.70
C ILE A 127 8.58 0.33 3.08
N MET A 128 9.51 1.15 3.58
CA MET A 128 9.77 2.52 3.09
C MET A 128 10.48 2.55 1.73
N SER A 129 10.95 1.41 1.21
CA SER A 129 11.60 1.32 -0.11
C SER A 129 10.61 1.18 -1.28
N TYR A 130 9.31 1.15 -1.00
CA TYR A 130 8.25 1.14 -2.00
C TYR A 130 7.04 1.91 -1.48
N LEU A 131 6.15 2.34 -2.37
CA LEU A 131 4.91 3.00 -1.97
C LEU A 131 3.84 1.97 -1.60
N VAL A 132 3.52 1.06 -2.52
CA VAL A 132 2.59 -0.05 -2.29
C VAL A 132 2.90 -1.23 -3.21
N ILE A 133 2.60 -2.45 -2.76
CA ILE A 133 2.53 -3.64 -3.63
C ILE A 133 1.06 -3.90 -3.96
N ASP A 134 0.67 -3.60 -5.19
CA ASP A 134 -0.68 -3.84 -5.70
C ASP A 134 -0.78 -5.27 -6.21
N ARG A 135 -1.66 -6.07 -5.60
CA ARG A 135 -1.93 -7.46 -5.98
C ARG A 135 -2.78 -7.59 -7.25
N GLY A 136 -3.25 -6.47 -7.80
CA GLY A 136 -4.05 -6.36 -9.01
C GLY A 136 -5.53 -6.11 -8.78
N ASN A 137 -5.99 -6.09 -7.52
CA ASN A 137 -7.34 -5.68 -7.16
C ASN A 137 -7.43 -4.20 -6.74
N GLY A 138 -6.30 -3.47 -6.80
CA GLY A 138 -6.21 -2.07 -6.41
C GLY A 138 -5.71 -1.90 -4.99
N ILE A 139 -5.78 -0.65 -4.52
CA ILE A 139 -5.17 -0.18 -3.27
C ILE A 139 -6.17 0.61 -2.45
N VAL A 140 -5.88 0.79 -1.17
CA VAL A 140 -6.60 1.69 -0.27
C VAL A 140 -5.62 2.64 0.37
N ALA A 141 -6.00 3.92 0.43
CA ALA A 141 -5.10 4.98 0.86
C ALA A 141 -5.75 5.91 1.87
N THR A 142 -4.93 6.49 2.74
CA THR A 142 -5.34 7.51 3.70
C THR A 142 -5.67 8.81 2.98
N ARG A 143 -6.48 9.66 3.62
CA ARG A 143 -6.78 10.99 3.09
C ARG A 143 -5.52 11.77 2.75
N SER A 144 -4.55 11.76 3.63
CA SER A 144 -3.35 12.58 3.53
C SER A 144 -2.46 12.18 2.36
N LEU A 145 -2.30 10.88 2.08
CA LEU A 145 -1.62 10.46 0.86
C LEU A 145 -2.40 10.91 -0.40
N LEU A 146 -3.72 10.73 -0.40
CA LEU A 146 -4.56 11.13 -1.53
C LEU A 146 -4.60 12.64 -1.75
N ASP A 147 -4.51 13.43 -0.69
CA ASP A 147 -4.38 14.88 -0.77
C ASP A 147 -3.09 15.27 -1.51
N VAL A 148 -1.97 14.59 -1.28
CA VAL A 148 -0.73 14.84 -2.04
C VAL A 148 -0.83 14.30 -3.47
N ALA A 149 -1.30 13.06 -3.65
CA ALA A 149 -1.43 12.45 -4.98
C ALA A 149 -2.30 13.28 -5.93
N VAL A 150 -3.39 13.88 -5.44
CA VAL A 150 -4.21 14.79 -6.25
C VAL A 150 -3.50 16.13 -6.51
N ALA A 151 -2.64 16.60 -5.62
CA ALA A 151 -1.89 17.85 -5.83
C ALA A 151 -0.83 17.71 -6.93
N ILE A 152 -0.18 16.54 -7.03
CA ILE A 152 0.80 16.22 -8.08
C ILE A 152 0.18 15.55 -9.31
N GLU A 153 -1.15 15.43 -9.35
CA GLU A 153 -1.88 14.74 -10.43
C GLU A 153 -1.42 13.29 -10.69
N ASP A 154 -1.10 12.51 -9.64
CA ASP A 154 -0.65 11.12 -9.74
C ASP A 154 -1.78 10.18 -10.16
N ARG A 155 -2.08 10.23 -11.46
CA ARG A 155 -3.10 9.42 -12.11
C ARG A 155 -2.88 7.93 -11.91
N ASP A 156 -1.63 7.45 -11.88
CA ASP A 156 -1.36 6.02 -11.72
C ASP A 156 -1.78 5.54 -10.33
N LEU A 157 -1.45 6.29 -9.28
CA LEU A 157 -1.93 5.97 -7.93
C LEU A 157 -3.46 6.07 -7.87
N LEU A 158 -4.02 7.19 -8.31
CA LEU A 158 -5.45 7.50 -8.17
C LEU A 158 -6.35 6.51 -8.90
N ARG A 159 -5.93 5.97 -10.06
CA ARG A 159 -6.68 4.93 -10.77
C ARG A 159 -6.77 3.62 -9.98
N ARG A 160 -5.79 3.33 -9.12
CA ARG A 160 -5.76 2.07 -8.37
C ARG A 160 -6.58 2.14 -7.08
N VAL A 161 -6.98 3.34 -6.64
CA VAL A 161 -7.64 3.52 -5.35
C VAL A 161 -9.06 2.95 -5.38
N MET A 162 -9.35 2.07 -4.43
CA MET A 162 -10.64 1.40 -4.27
C MET A 162 -11.33 1.89 -3.01
N SER A 163 -12.66 1.99 -3.07
CA SER A 163 -13.47 2.29 -1.89
C SER A 163 -13.67 1.02 -1.06
N LEU A 164 -13.17 1.03 0.18
CA LEU A 164 -13.47 -0.06 1.12
C LEU A 164 -14.95 -0.22 1.42
N ALA A 165 -15.79 0.79 1.19
CA ALA A 165 -17.22 0.72 1.52
C ALA A 165 -18.00 -0.18 0.55
N ASN A 166 -17.67 -0.14 -0.73
CA ASN A 166 -18.46 -0.78 -1.80
C ASN A 166 -17.63 -1.57 -2.82
N GLY A 167 -16.29 -1.54 -2.74
CA GLY A 167 -15.40 -2.26 -3.66
C GLY A 167 -15.32 -1.70 -5.06
N ASN A 168 -15.79 -0.48 -5.30
CA ASN A 168 -15.65 0.22 -6.58
C ASN A 168 -14.43 1.16 -6.57
N PRO A 169 -13.90 1.55 -7.74
CA PRO A 169 -12.90 2.62 -7.83
C PRO A 169 -13.36 3.88 -7.07
N ALA A 170 -12.44 4.48 -6.33
CA ALA A 170 -12.71 5.67 -5.53
C ALA A 170 -12.98 6.91 -6.40
N ILE A 171 -12.40 6.94 -7.60
CA ILE A 171 -12.63 7.95 -8.63
C ILE A 171 -12.85 7.20 -9.94
N ASP A 172 -13.83 7.65 -10.70
CA ASP A 172 -14.12 7.10 -12.03
C ASP A 172 -12.94 7.33 -13.00
N HIS A 173 -12.60 6.29 -13.78
CA HIS A 173 -11.45 6.33 -14.69
C HIS A 173 -11.62 7.33 -15.83
N GLU A 174 -12.82 7.49 -16.39
CA GLU A 174 -13.06 8.48 -17.45
C GLU A 174 -12.85 9.91 -16.92
N THR A 175 -13.18 10.13 -15.65
CA THR A 175 -12.92 11.40 -14.99
C THR A 175 -11.43 11.65 -14.82
N LEU A 176 -10.66 10.67 -14.31
CA LEU A 176 -9.20 10.80 -14.17
C LEU A 176 -8.53 11.08 -15.52
N ASP A 177 -8.96 10.37 -16.57
CA ASP A 177 -8.34 10.44 -17.91
C ASP A 177 -8.59 11.78 -18.62
N ARG A 178 -9.71 12.45 -18.29
CA ARG A 178 -10.03 13.77 -18.84
C ARG A 178 -9.32 14.91 -18.11
N VAL A 179 -8.95 14.69 -16.85
CA VAL A 179 -8.71 15.78 -15.91
C VAL A 179 -7.25 15.83 -15.43
N LEU A 180 -6.54 14.70 -15.43
CA LEU A 180 -5.17 14.61 -14.94
C LEU A 180 -4.16 14.37 -16.06
N THR A 181 -3.04 15.08 -16.00
CA THR A 181 -1.94 14.95 -16.95
C THR A 181 -0.95 13.83 -16.58
N GLY A 182 -0.85 13.52 -15.28
CA GLY A 182 0.02 12.47 -14.73
C GLY A 182 1.23 13.05 -13.98
N ALA A 183 1.71 12.32 -12.95
CA ALA A 183 2.88 12.68 -12.17
C ALA A 183 4.17 12.06 -12.73
N SER A 184 5.29 12.77 -12.63
CA SER A 184 6.61 12.20 -12.89
C SER A 184 7.10 11.34 -11.72
N GLU A 185 8.14 10.54 -11.93
CA GLU A 185 8.80 9.79 -10.85
C GLU A 185 9.38 10.72 -9.77
N GLN A 186 9.89 11.89 -10.19
CA GLN A 186 10.41 12.91 -9.27
C GLN A 186 9.29 13.46 -8.37
N ASP A 187 8.13 13.78 -8.94
CA ASP A 187 6.97 14.25 -8.14
C ASP A 187 6.54 13.20 -7.11
N ARG A 188 6.63 11.91 -7.47
CA ARG A 188 6.32 10.81 -6.55
C ARG A 188 7.34 10.65 -5.44
N MET A 189 8.63 10.84 -5.74
CA MET A 189 9.68 10.86 -4.70
C MET A 189 9.47 12.03 -3.74
N GLU A 190 9.15 13.22 -4.26
CA GLU A 190 8.84 14.39 -3.43
C GLU A 190 7.58 14.17 -2.57
N MET A 191 6.54 13.52 -3.11
CA MET A 191 5.37 13.07 -2.33
C MET A 191 5.74 12.10 -1.22
N ALA A 192 6.62 11.13 -1.52
CA ALA A 192 7.06 10.14 -0.56
C ALA A 192 7.78 10.84 0.61
N ASP A 193 8.70 11.76 0.33
CA ASP A 193 9.42 12.51 1.36
C ASP A 193 8.47 13.41 2.16
N PHE A 194 7.52 14.08 1.51
CA PHE A 194 6.59 15.01 2.16
C PHE A 194 5.63 14.36 3.16
N TYR A 195 5.18 13.12 2.90
CA TYR A 195 4.23 12.44 3.78
C TYR A 195 4.88 11.49 4.80
N GLY A 196 6.18 11.22 4.67
CA GLY A 196 6.93 10.50 5.71
C GLY A 196 7.05 11.38 6.96
N ASN A 197 6.44 10.95 8.07
CA ASN A 197 6.47 11.69 9.34
C ASN A 197 7.73 11.41 10.18
N ASP A 198 8.69 10.64 9.66
CA ASP A 198 9.92 10.27 10.36
C ASP A 198 11.13 10.90 9.67
N ASP A 199 12.12 11.36 10.45
CA ASP A 199 13.42 11.91 10.03
C ASP A 199 14.28 10.91 9.19
N ASP A 200 13.72 9.75 8.82
CA ASP A 200 14.40 8.69 8.07
C ASP A 200 14.21 8.88 6.56
N ASP A 201 15.33 8.82 5.81
CA ASP A 201 15.35 8.92 4.36
C ASP A 201 14.45 7.86 3.72
N ARG A 202 13.31 8.30 3.17
CA ARG A 202 12.42 7.43 2.40
C ARG A 202 13.10 7.07 1.08
N ARG A 203 13.02 5.80 0.69
CA ARG A 203 13.86 5.27 -0.40
C ARG A 203 13.10 4.93 -1.68
N GLY A 204 11.78 4.87 -1.64
CA GLY A 204 11.03 4.51 -2.84
C GLY A 204 9.61 5.04 -2.88
N ALA A 205 9.23 5.49 -4.07
CA ALA A 205 7.87 5.87 -4.43
C ALA A 205 7.19 4.87 -5.39
N ALA A 206 7.82 3.71 -5.58
CA ALA A 206 7.39 2.73 -6.58
C ALA A 206 6.07 2.03 -6.18
N ILE A 207 5.11 2.03 -7.10
CA ILE A 207 3.94 1.13 -7.07
C ILE A 207 4.38 -0.18 -7.73
N ILE A 208 4.47 -1.25 -6.96
CA ILE A 208 4.79 -2.59 -7.48
C ILE A 208 3.49 -3.23 -7.95
N ASP A 209 3.20 -3.10 -9.23
CA ASP A 209 1.98 -3.63 -9.85
C ASP A 209 2.17 -5.11 -10.25
N LEU A 210 1.40 -6.00 -9.63
CA LEU A 210 1.44 -7.43 -9.91
C LEU A 210 0.37 -7.90 -10.90
N SER A 211 -0.54 -7.02 -11.33
CA SER A 211 -1.59 -7.37 -12.31
C SER A 211 -1.04 -7.68 -13.70
N ALA A 212 0.13 -7.14 -14.04
CA ALA A 212 0.77 -7.30 -15.35
C ALA A 212 1.51 -8.65 -15.53
N ARG A 213 1.44 -9.58 -14.56
CA ARG A 213 2.28 -10.80 -14.56
C ARG A 213 1.79 -11.95 -15.45
N ASP A 214 0.75 -11.77 -16.25
CA ASP A 214 0.27 -12.79 -17.20
C ASP A 214 1.27 -13.12 -18.35
N ASP A 215 2.29 -12.29 -18.60
CA ASP A 215 3.24 -12.50 -19.70
C ASP A 215 4.42 -13.45 -19.39
N LEU A 216 4.53 -14.01 -18.17
CA LEU A 216 5.64 -14.92 -17.81
C LEU A 216 5.29 -16.42 -17.84
N SER A 217 4.14 -16.79 -18.40
CA SER A 217 3.78 -18.20 -18.66
C SER A 217 4.12 -18.68 -20.09
N GLY A 218 4.66 -17.79 -20.95
CA GLY A 218 5.06 -18.10 -22.32
C GLY A 218 6.58 -18.24 -22.48
N GLY A 219 7.16 -19.36 -22.05
CA GLY A 219 8.58 -19.64 -22.26
C GLY A 219 8.98 -20.99 -21.71
N VAL A 220 8.68 -22.04 -22.49
CA VAL A 220 9.31 -23.37 -22.36
C VAL A 220 10.77 -23.28 -22.75
#